data_AF-A0A2I1E333-F1
#
_entry.id   AF-A0A2I1E333-F1
#
_cell.length_a   1.000
_cell.length_b   1.000
_cell.length_c   1.000
_cell.angle_alpha   90.00
_cell.angle_beta   90.00
_cell.angle_gamma   90.00
#
_symmetry.space_group_name_H-M   'P 1'
#
loop_
_entity.id
_entity.type
_entity.pdbx_description
1 polymer ?
#
loop_
_entity_poly.entity_id
_entity_poly.type
_entity_poly.pdbx_seq_one_letter_code
_entity_poly.pdbx_strand_id
1 'polypeptide(L)'
;MVDISLKQLYDDKYIEQGNLLLYDRFHKGVKFTYECKIKDIYEKMFLVILMSAENIEMSCNSLTDLELYILQSDIHFKDFVLSTGNPYDWFSIKDKGMIKGSITELRNQYVKDKTAKELGEREFQPILDPPRSKLLGEIKDKFRMQFKKFSFSYVCEALIDDKEAIVVFMDQSEETSVHLPAKFEGFPVFISYEVFQLG
;
A
#
# COMPACT_ATOMS: atom_id res chain seq x y z
N MET A 1 1.30 -6.43 9.89
CA MET A 1 1.45 -6.08 8.46
C MET A 1 0.05 -5.94 7.89
N VAL A 2 -0.29 -4.82 7.27
CA VAL A 2 -1.61 -4.64 6.64
C VAL A 2 -1.67 -5.56 5.41
N ASP A 3 -2.69 -6.41 5.34
CA ASP A 3 -2.87 -7.34 4.21
C ASP A 3 -3.44 -6.58 3.01
N ILE A 4 -2.56 -6.05 2.16
CA ILE A 4 -2.93 -5.30 0.95
C ILE A 4 -3.02 -6.28 -0.23
N SER A 5 -4.18 -6.37 -0.88
CA SER A 5 -4.35 -7.27 -2.02
C SER A 5 -3.62 -6.76 -3.28
N LEU A 6 -3.31 -7.66 -4.22
CA LEU A 6 -2.81 -7.26 -5.54
C LEU A 6 -3.79 -6.36 -6.28
N LYS A 7 -5.10 -6.58 -6.08
CA LYS A 7 -6.15 -5.75 -6.67
C LYS A 7 -6.11 -4.31 -6.17
N GLN A 8 -5.84 -4.09 -4.89
CA GLN A 8 -5.68 -2.73 -4.35
C GLN A 8 -4.49 -2.01 -4.97
N LEU A 9 -3.35 -2.71 -5.13
CA LEU A 9 -2.18 -2.13 -5.83
C LEU A 9 -2.49 -1.81 -7.30
N TYR A 10 -3.31 -2.63 -7.95
CA TYR A 10 -3.72 -2.43 -9.34
C TYR A 10 -4.67 -1.24 -9.50
N ASP A 11 -5.70 -1.14 -8.67
CA ASP A 11 -6.70 -0.07 -8.72
C ASP A 11 -6.10 1.31 -8.46
N ASP A 12 -5.12 1.37 -7.55
CA ASP A 12 -4.39 2.59 -7.24
C ASP A 12 -3.12 2.78 -8.10
N LYS A 13 -2.96 2.00 -9.17
CA LYS A 13 -1.92 2.16 -10.21
C LYS A 13 -0.47 2.01 -9.73
N TYR A 14 -0.24 1.28 -8.64
CA TYR A 14 1.10 0.81 -8.28
C TYR A 14 1.57 -0.29 -9.22
N ILE A 15 0.60 -1.05 -9.75
CA ILE A 15 0.77 -2.09 -10.76
C ILE A 15 -0.27 -1.80 -11.85
N GLU A 16 0.08 -2.02 -13.12
CA GLU A 16 -0.80 -1.74 -14.24
C GLU A 16 -0.82 -2.87 -15.25
N GLN A 17 -1.84 -2.87 -16.10
CA GLN A 17 -1.94 -3.77 -17.23
C GLN A 17 -0.72 -3.62 -18.13
N GLY A 18 -0.14 -4.76 -18.53
CA GLY A 18 1.05 -4.81 -19.37
C GLY A 18 2.37 -4.65 -18.63
N ASN A 19 2.37 -4.36 -17.32
CA ASN A 19 3.57 -4.48 -16.50
C ASN A 19 4.11 -5.92 -16.52
N LEU A 20 5.42 -6.06 -16.39
CA LEU A 20 6.08 -7.35 -16.26
C LEU A 20 6.26 -7.69 -14.79
N LEU A 21 5.75 -8.84 -14.39
CA LEU A 21 6.02 -9.47 -13.10
C LEU A 21 7.25 -10.37 -13.26
N LEU A 22 8.36 -9.94 -12.66
CA LEU A 22 9.62 -10.67 -12.66
C LEU A 22 9.68 -11.59 -11.45
N TYR A 23 9.78 -12.89 -11.70
CA TYR A 23 10.05 -13.87 -10.67
C TYR A 23 11.56 -14.14 -10.61
N ASP A 24 12.19 -13.75 -9.50
CA ASP A 24 13.63 -13.91 -9.28
C ASP A 24 13.90 -14.87 -8.12
N ARG A 25 14.67 -15.94 -8.39
CA ARG A 25 15.09 -16.91 -7.38
C ARG A 25 16.54 -17.31 -7.48
N PHE A 26 17.09 -17.69 -6.34
CA PHE A 26 18.37 -18.38 -6.26
C PHE A 26 18.17 -19.81 -5.79
N HIS A 27 18.72 -20.77 -6.52
CA HIS A 27 18.77 -22.17 -6.10
C HIS A 27 20.16 -22.73 -6.39
N LYS A 28 20.80 -23.35 -5.38
CA LYS A 28 22.15 -23.94 -5.49
C LYS A 28 23.18 -22.98 -6.13
N GLY A 29 23.08 -21.67 -5.84
CA GLY A 29 23.97 -20.63 -6.38
C GLY A 29 23.64 -20.16 -7.80
N VAL A 30 22.60 -20.68 -8.44
CA VAL A 30 22.13 -20.25 -9.77
C VAL A 30 20.93 -19.34 -9.61
N LYS A 31 20.95 -18.18 -10.29
CA LYS A 31 19.81 -17.28 -10.39
C LYS A 31 18.90 -17.72 -11.54
N PHE A 32 17.61 -17.78 -11.27
CA PHE A 32 16.55 -18.02 -12.24
C PHE A 32 15.64 -16.82 -12.28
N THR A 33 15.32 -16.38 -13.49
CA THR A 33 14.46 -15.23 -13.74
C THR A 33 13.40 -15.61 -14.76
N TYR A 34 12.13 -15.40 -14.42
CA TYR A 34 11.01 -15.56 -15.35
C TYR A 34 10.25 -14.25 -15.44
N GLU A 35 9.79 -13.91 -16.65
CA GLU A 35 8.99 -12.72 -16.88
C GLU A 35 7.54 -13.15 -17.19
N CYS A 36 6.58 -12.62 -16.44
CA CYS A 36 5.15 -12.81 -16.67
C CYS A 36 4.52 -11.45 -16.98
N LYS A 37 3.88 -11.29 -18.14
CA LYS A 37 3.17 -10.05 -18.46
C LYS A 37 1.78 -10.05 -17.82
N ILE A 38 1.48 -9.01 -17.04
CA ILE A 38 0.16 -8.84 -16.41
C ILE A 38 -0.86 -8.48 -17.49
N LYS A 39 -1.90 -9.30 -17.64
CA LYS A 39 -3.01 -9.08 -18.57
C LYS A 39 -4.17 -8.36 -17.88
N ASP A 40 -4.53 -8.80 -16.68
CA ASP A 40 -5.54 -8.16 -15.84
C ASP A 40 -5.48 -8.67 -14.39
N ILE A 41 -6.05 -7.93 -13.45
CA ILE A 41 -6.14 -8.30 -12.02
C ILE A 41 -7.58 -8.09 -11.52
N TYR A 42 -8.15 -9.15 -10.96
CA TYR A 42 -9.48 -9.18 -10.34
C TYR A 42 -9.37 -9.38 -8.82
N GLU A 43 -10.51 -9.34 -8.14
CA GLU A 43 -10.58 -9.42 -6.66
C GLU A 43 -9.91 -10.68 -6.08
N LYS A 44 -10.05 -11.83 -6.77
CA LYS A 44 -9.64 -13.15 -6.28
C LYS A 44 -8.68 -13.90 -7.19
N MET A 45 -8.36 -13.32 -8.34
CA MET A 45 -7.50 -13.95 -9.34
C MET A 45 -6.88 -12.90 -10.24
N PHE A 46 -5.82 -13.27 -10.92
CA PHE A 46 -5.16 -12.43 -11.91
C PHE A 46 -4.75 -13.27 -13.12
N LEU A 47 -4.70 -12.61 -14.27
CA LEU A 47 -4.33 -13.20 -15.55
C LEU A 47 -2.94 -12.71 -15.94
N VAL A 48 -2.05 -13.64 -16.24
CA VAL A 48 -0.71 -13.33 -16.75
C VAL A 48 -0.37 -14.16 -17.97
N ILE A 49 0.58 -13.68 -18.75
CA ILE A 49 1.19 -14.40 -19.86
C ILE A 49 2.63 -14.68 -19.46
N LEU A 50 2.96 -15.94 -19.22
CA LEU A 50 4.34 -16.36 -19.00
C LEU A 50 5.11 -16.20 -20.32
N MET A 51 6.11 -15.32 -20.33
CA MET A 51 6.91 -15.02 -21.50
C MET A 51 7.95 -16.13 -21.67
N SER A 52 7.62 -17.12 -22.49
CA SER A 52 8.48 -18.23 -22.89
C SER A 52 8.47 -18.37 -24.41
N ALA A 53 9.07 -19.43 -24.96
CA ALA A 53 9.03 -19.69 -26.40
C ALA A 53 7.59 -19.80 -26.95
N GLU A 54 6.63 -20.26 -26.15
CA GLU A 54 5.25 -20.51 -26.59
C GLU A 54 4.22 -19.51 -26.04
N ASN A 55 4.62 -18.56 -25.18
CA ASN A 55 3.73 -17.61 -24.48
C ASN A 55 2.47 -18.27 -23.87
N ILE A 56 2.55 -18.65 -22.61
CA ILE A 56 1.46 -19.39 -21.95
C ILE A 56 0.60 -18.42 -21.15
N GLU A 57 -0.68 -18.29 -21.51
CA GLU A 57 -1.65 -17.54 -20.71
C GLU A 57 -2.14 -18.41 -19.55
N MET A 58 -2.21 -17.81 -18.35
CA MET A 58 -2.60 -18.50 -17.14
C MET A 58 -3.43 -17.62 -16.21
N SER A 59 -4.31 -18.28 -15.48
CA SER A 59 -5.12 -17.70 -14.40
C SER A 59 -4.61 -18.22 -13.07
N CYS A 60 -4.27 -17.31 -12.16
CA CYS A 60 -3.74 -17.63 -10.85
C CYS A 60 -4.62 -16.98 -9.77
N ASN A 61 -4.88 -17.70 -8.67
CA ASN A 61 -5.61 -17.11 -7.54
C ASN A 61 -4.66 -16.39 -6.57
N SER A 62 -3.37 -16.74 -6.61
CA SER A 62 -2.34 -16.17 -5.75
C SER A 62 -0.97 -16.14 -6.44
N LEU A 63 -0.03 -15.35 -5.92
CA LEU A 63 1.37 -15.41 -6.39
C LEU A 63 2.01 -16.76 -6.09
N THR A 64 1.57 -17.44 -5.04
CA THR A 64 2.00 -18.82 -4.73
C THR A 64 1.58 -19.79 -5.83
N ASP A 65 0.35 -19.65 -6.36
CA ASP A 65 -0.13 -20.49 -7.47
C ASP A 65 0.74 -20.30 -8.72
N LEU A 66 1.10 -19.05 -9.01
CA LEU A 66 1.99 -18.71 -10.12
C LEU A 66 3.40 -19.28 -9.92
N GLU A 67 3.96 -19.12 -8.72
CA GLU A 67 5.27 -19.68 -8.37
C GLU A 67 5.28 -21.20 -8.54
N LEU A 68 4.28 -21.89 -8.00
CA LEU A 68 4.16 -23.35 -8.12
C LEU A 68 4.17 -23.79 -9.57
N TYR A 69 3.44 -23.08 -10.43
CA TYR A 69 3.44 -23.37 -11.86
C TYR A 69 4.84 -23.21 -12.47
N ILE A 70 5.53 -22.10 -12.19
CA ILE A 70 6.88 -21.83 -12.73
C ILE A 70 7.85 -22.94 -12.29
N LEU A 71 7.82 -23.32 -11.01
CA LEU A 71 8.68 -24.37 -10.46
C LEU A 71 8.38 -25.75 -11.03
N GLN A 72 7.12 -26.07 -11.31
CA GLN A 72 6.73 -27.37 -11.90
C GLN A 72 7.03 -27.45 -13.40
N SER A 73 6.98 -26.33 -14.10
CA SER A 73 7.16 -26.28 -15.56
C SER A 73 8.62 -26.39 -15.99
N ASP A 74 9.57 -26.09 -15.09
CA ASP A 74 10.98 -26.07 -15.43
C ASP A 74 11.75 -27.22 -14.77
N ILE A 75 12.42 -28.01 -15.61
CA ILE A 75 13.18 -29.20 -15.22
C ILE A 75 14.28 -28.92 -14.18
N HIS A 76 14.82 -27.70 -14.14
CA HIS A 76 15.87 -27.30 -13.22
C HIS A 76 15.36 -27.20 -11.77
N PHE A 77 14.04 -27.19 -11.57
CA PHE A 77 13.39 -27.10 -10.27
C PHE A 77 12.73 -28.40 -9.80
N LYS A 78 12.96 -29.54 -10.48
CA LYS A 78 12.38 -30.84 -10.09
C LYS A 78 12.68 -31.26 -8.64
N ASP A 79 13.82 -30.84 -8.11
CA ASP A 79 14.24 -31.11 -6.72
C ASP A 79 14.01 -29.92 -5.78
N PHE A 80 13.32 -28.88 -6.23
CA PHE A 80 13.10 -27.66 -5.45
C PHE A 80 12.02 -27.92 -4.40
N VAL A 81 12.42 -28.05 -3.14
CA VAL A 81 11.50 -27.97 -2.01
C VAL A 81 11.10 -26.50 -1.87
N LEU A 82 9.79 -26.21 -1.91
CA LEU A 82 9.25 -24.87 -1.66
C LEU A 82 9.93 -24.25 -0.44
N SER A 83 10.77 -23.24 -0.67
CA SER A 83 11.49 -22.58 0.41
C SER A 83 10.49 -21.87 1.32
N THR A 84 10.78 -21.80 2.62
CA THR A 84 9.94 -21.21 3.67
C THR A 84 9.83 -19.67 3.67
N GLY A 85 10.03 -19.01 2.52
CA GLY A 85 9.93 -17.55 2.44
C GLY A 85 8.62 -17.06 1.82
N ASN A 86 8.50 -15.75 1.69
CA ASN A 86 7.29 -15.10 1.22
C ASN A 86 7.33 -14.88 -0.31
N PRO A 87 6.38 -15.43 -1.09
CA PRO A 87 6.33 -15.23 -2.53
C PRO A 87 6.30 -13.78 -2.96
N TYR A 88 5.72 -12.89 -2.16
CA TYR A 88 5.70 -11.47 -2.45
C TYR A 88 7.09 -10.81 -2.53
N ASP A 89 8.12 -11.42 -1.95
CA ASP A 89 9.50 -10.94 -2.02
C ASP A 89 10.22 -11.40 -3.30
N TRP A 90 9.73 -12.47 -3.94
CA TRP A 90 10.36 -13.06 -5.13
C TRP A 90 9.80 -12.49 -6.43
N PHE A 91 8.65 -11.81 -6.36
CA PHE A 91 8.06 -11.13 -7.48
C PHE A 91 8.32 -9.63 -7.42
N SER A 92 8.89 -9.08 -8.50
CA SER A 92 9.11 -7.65 -8.70
C SER A 92 8.36 -7.13 -9.91
N ILE A 93 7.98 -5.86 -9.91
CA ILE A 93 7.35 -5.21 -11.06
C ILE A 93 8.41 -4.51 -11.89
N LYS A 94 8.40 -4.77 -13.19
CA LYS A 94 9.16 -4.06 -14.22
C LYS A 94 8.20 -3.37 -15.17
N ASP A 95 8.41 -2.08 -15.34
CA ASP A 95 7.62 -1.22 -16.21
C ASP A 95 8.57 -0.47 -17.15
N LYS A 96 8.32 -0.56 -18.47
CA LYS A 96 9.15 0.07 -19.51
C LYS A 96 10.66 -0.14 -19.33
N GLY A 97 11.06 -1.33 -18.87
CA GLY A 97 12.46 -1.70 -18.66
C GLY A 97 13.04 -1.32 -17.29
N MET A 98 12.31 -0.59 -16.45
CA MET A 98 12.75 -0.20 -15.10
C MET A 98 12.09 -1.07 -14.03
N ILE A 99 12.87 -1.53 -13.06
CA ILE A 99 12.33 -2.25 -11.89
C ILE A 99 11.75 -1.23 -10.92
N LYS A 100 10.45 -1.34 -10.62
CA LYS A 100 9.73 -0.50 -9.64
C LYS A 100 9.92 -0.98 -8.20
N GLY A 101 10.22 -2.26 -8.02
CA GLY A 101 10.40 -2.91 -6.71
C GLY A 101 9.65 -4.24 -6.61
N SER A 102 9.89 -4.97 -5.52
CA SER A 102 9.15 -6.17 -5.13
C SER A 102 7.69 -5.85 -4.79
N ILE A 103 6.81 -6.85 -4.85
CA ILE A 103 5.42 -6.66 -4.42
C ILE A 103 5.36 -6.28 -2.93
N THR A 104 6.23 -6.83 -2.09
CA THR A 104 6.34 -6.43 -0.67
C THR A 104 6.70 -4.95 -0.52
N GLU A 105 7.68 -4.44 -1.25
CA GLU A 105 8.04 -3.02 -1.21
C GLU A 105 6.88 -2.13 -1.70
N LEU A 106 6.20 -2.52 -2.77
CA LEU A 106 5.04 -1.79 -3.29
C LEU A 106 3.88 -1.76 -2.27
N ARG A 107 3.65 -2.86 -1.53
CA ARG A 107 2.66 -2.89 -0.44
C ARG A 107 3.05 -1.95 0.69
N ASN A 108 4.32 -1.95 1.08
CA ASN A 108 4.80 -1.06 2.15
C ASN A 108 4.67 0.41 1.72
N GLN A 109 5.01 0.72 0.46
CA GLN A 109 4.83 2.05 -0.11
C GLN A 109 3.35 2.45 -0.15
N TYR A 110 2.46 1.56 -0.58
CA TYR A 110 1.01 1.78 -0.55
C TYR A 110 0.52 2.13 0.85
N VAL A 111 0.90 1.34 1.86
CA VAL A 111 0.51 1.61 3.25
C VAL A 111 1.02 2.97 3.68
N LYS A 112 2.28 3.29 3.38
CA LYS A 112 2.88 4.59 3.70
C LYS A 112 2.12 5.76 3.06
N ASP A 113 1.75 5.63 1.79
CA ASP A 113 1.05 6.68 1.03
C ASP A 113 -0.42 6.82 1.44
N LYS A 114 -1.02 5.76 1.99
CA LYS A 114 -2.41 5.75 2.48
C LYS A 114 -2.53 5.99 3.99
N THR A 115 -1.41 6.14 4.70
CA THR A 115 -1.41 6.45 6.14
C THR A 115 -1.22 7.95 6.37
N ALA A 116 -1.94 8.49 7.35
CA ALA A 116 -1.77 9.87 7.80
C ALA A 116 -0.33 10.14 8.18
N LYS A 117 0.17 11.30 7.76
CA LYS A 117 1.54 11.73 8.07
C LYS A 117 1.55 12.45 9.40
N GLU A 118 2.68 12.44 10.06
CA GLU A 118 2.90 13.33 11.18
C GLU A 118 2.80 14.79 10.75
N LEU A 119 2.21 15.59 11.63
CA LEU A 119 2.14 17.03 11.51
C LEU A 119 3.55 17.61 11.48
N GLY A 120 4.42 17.15 12.40
CA GLY A 120 5.78 17.64 12.58
C GLY A 120 5.78 19.12 12.97
N GLU A 121 6.75 19.87 12.47
CA GLU A 121 6.90 21.32 12.71
C GLU A 121 5.97 22.18 11.83
N ARG A 122 5.00 21.59 11.13
CA ARG A 122 4.08 22.37 10.28
C ARG A 122 3.19 23.26 11.15
N GLU A 123 3.18 24.55 10.85
CA GLU A 123 2.21 25.47 11.44
C GLU A 123 0.79 25.14 10.95
N PHE A 124 -0.17 25.31 11.84
CA PHE A 124 -1.58 25.17 11.52
C PHE A 124 -2.36 26.40 11.94
N GLN A 125 -3.25 26.86 11.06
CA GLN A 125 -4.03 28.09 11.25
C GLN A 125 -5.53 27.79 11.36
N PRO A 126 -6.30 28.63 12.07
CA PRO A 126 -7.74 28.47 12.12
C PRO A 126 -8.37 28.71 10.74
N ILE A 127 -9.42 27.94 10.43
CA ILE A 127 -10.24 28.16 9.24
C ILE A 127 -11.19 29.33 9.52
N LEU A 128 -10.95 30.48 8.89
CA LEU A 128 -11.71 31.70 9.13
C LEU A 128 -13.03 31.77 8.36
N ASP A 129 -13.19 31.00 7.29
CA ASP A 129 -14.40 31.00 6.47
C ASP A 129 -15.51 30.16 7.12
N PRO A 130 -16.63 30.76 7.62
CA PRO A 130 -17.61 30.04 8.43
C PRO A 130 -18.29 28.84 7.75
N PRO A 131 -18.69 28.89 6.48
CA PRO A 131 -19.24 27.73 5.78
C PRO A 131 -18.26 26.57 5.68
N ARG A 132 -16.97 26.85 5.45
CA ARG A 132 -15.91 25.83 5.36
C ARG A 132 -15.59 25.24 6.73
N SER A 133 -15.47 26.08 7.75
CA SER A 133 -15.31 25.63 9.14
C SER A 133 -16.46 24.72 9.56
N LYS A 134 -17.72 25.06 9.23
CA LYS A 134 -18.87 24.20 9.52
C LYS A 134 -18.78 22.85 8.79
N LEU A 135 -18.46 22.85 7.49
CA LEU A 135 -18.32 21.62 6.71
C LEU A 135 -17.24 20.70 7.32
N LEU A 136 -16.06 21.24 7.63
CA LEU A 136 -14.99 20.43 8.21
C LEU A 136 -15.30 19.99 9.63
N GLY A 137 -16.04 20.79 10.41
CA GLY A 137 -16.55 20.38 11.72
C GLY A 137 -17.40 19.11 11.63
N GLU A 138 -18.33 19.04 10.67
CA GLU A 138 -19.15 17.84 10.43
C GLU A 138 -18.31 16.63 9.99
N ILE A 139 -17.33 16.84 9.11
CA ILE A 139 -16.42 15.78 8.64
C ILE A 139 -15.53 15.26 9.78
N LYS A 140 -15.01 16.16 10.61
CA LYS A 140 -14.24 15.83 11.82
C LYS A 140 -15.05 14.99 12.79
N ASP A 141 -16.31 15.34 13.04
CA ASP A 141 -17.16 14.58 13.97
C ASP A 141 -17.42 13.15 13.45
N LYS A 142 -17.66 13.00 12.14
CA LYS A 142 -17.73 11.68 11.49
C LYS A 142 -16.42 10.91 11.62
N PHE A 143 -15.28 11.56 11.38
CA PHE A 143 -13.96 10.94 11.54
C PHE A 143 -13.81 10.38 12.95
N ARG A 144 -14.09 11.21 13.98
CA ARG A 144 -14.00 10.80 15.38
C ARG A 144 -14.90 9.60 15.69
N MET A 145 -16.13 9.59 15.17
CA MET A 145 -17.04 8.46 15.35
C MET A 145 -16.52 7.17 14.69
N GLN A 146 -16.02 7.26 13.45
CA GLN A 146 -15.53 6.11 12.69
C GLN A 146 -14.27 5.51 13.30
N PHE A 147 -13.39 6.36 13.85
CA PHE A 147 -12.09 5.96 14.39
C PHE A 147 -12.05 5.94 15.93
N LYS A 148 -13.21 5.92 16.60
CA LYS A 148 -13.37 5.91 18.07
C LYS A 148 -12.64 4.79 18.83
N LYS A 149 -12.13 3.78 18.12
CA LYS A 149 -11.32 2.69 18.68
C LYS A 149 -9.92 3.16 19.11
N PHE A 150 -9.45 4.27 18.54
CA PHE A 150 -8.17 4.87 18.90
C PHE A 150 -8.37 5.93 19.98
N SER A 151 -7.36 6.12 20.82
CA SER A 151 -7.38 7.13 21.89
C SER A 151 -6.86 8.45 21.35
N PHE A 152 -7.76 9.42 21.18
CA PHE A 152 -7.46 10.77 20.74
C PHE A 152 -7.59 11.73 21.93
N SER A 153 -6.56 12.53 22.18
CA SER A 153 -6.66 13.65 23.12
C SER A 153 -7.56 14.74 22.54
N TYR A 154 -7.38 15.03 21.25
CA TYR A 154 -8.13 16.05 20.54
C TYR A 154 -8.16 15.79 19.04
N VAL A 155 -9.19 16.29 18.35
CA VAL A 155 -9.26 16.33 16.89
C VAL A 155 -9.75 17.71 16.51
N CYS A 156 -9.10 18.36 15.54
CA CYS A 156 -9.53 19.67 15.02
C CYS A 156 -9.40 19.78 13.50
N GLU A 157 -10.11 20.77 12.98
CA GLU A 157 -9.97 21.29 11.63
C GLU A 157 -8.99 22.46 11.62
N ALA A 158 -8.09 22.48 10.64
CA ALA A 158 -7.11 23.56 10.49
C ALA A 158 -6.67 23.72 9.03
N LEU A 159 -6.01 24.84 8.73
CA LEU A 159 -5.24 25.04 7.52
C LEU A 159 -3.79 24.60 7.77
N ILE A 160 -3.31 23.63 6.99
CA ILE A 160 -1.92 23.14 6.95
C ILE A 160 -1.39 23.39 5.55
N ASP A 161 -0.26 24.11 5.43
CA ASP A 161 0.31 24.46 4.11
C ASP A 161 -0.76 25.06 3.16
N ASP A 162 -1.55 26.01 3.66
CA ASP A 162 -2.70 26.65 2.99
C ASP A 162 -3.82 25.70 2.53
N LYS A 163 -3.89 24.49 3.09
CA LYS A 163 -4.91 23.49 2.77
C LYS A 163 -5.69 23.06 3.99
N GLU A 164 -7.00 23.00 3.85
CA GLU A 164 -7.90 22.47 4.87
C GLU A 164 -7.60 21.00 5.17
N ALA A 165 -7.48 20.67 6.45
CA ALA A 165 -7.08 19.36 6.94
C ALA A 165 -7.78 19.02 8.26
N ILE A 166 -7.76 17.72 8.58
CA ILE A 166 -8.08 17.19 9.90
C ILE A 166 -6.75 16.93 10.62
N VAL A 167 -6.59 17.47 11.82
CA VAL A 167 -5.44 17.22 12.69
C VAL A 167 -5.90 16.40 13.89
N VAL A 168 -5.20 15.30 14.14
CA VAL A 168 -5.52 14.35 15.21
C VAL A 168 -4.39 14.37 16.22
N PHE A 169 -4.70 14.72 17.46
CA PHE A 169 -3.78 14.64 18.58
C PHE A 169 -4.00 13.30 19.31
N MET A 170 -2.93 12.53 19.42
CA MET A 170 -2.96 11.18 19.99
C MET A 170 -2.68 11.21 21.50
N ASP A 171 -3.34 10.35 22.27
CA ASP A 171 -2.99 10.14 23.69
C ASP A 171 -1.78 9.21 23.88
N GLN A 172 -1.48 8.41 22.85
CA GLN A 172 -0.46 7.37 22.88
C GLN A 172 0.86 7.87 22.31
N SER A 173 2.00 7.31 22.73
CA SER A 173 3.30 7.65 22.16
C SER A 173 3.43 7.14 20.72
N GLU A 174 4.35 7.76 19.97
CA GLU A 174 4.71 7.42 18.58
C GLU A 174 5.03 5.92 18.38
N GLU A 175 5.56 5.26 19.43
CA GLU A 175 5.89 3.83 19.42
C GLU A 175 4.67 2.92 19.19
N THR A 176 3.46 3.44 19.40
CA THR A 176 2.22 2.72 19.12
C THR A 176 1.82 2.96 17.66
N SER A 177 2.05 1.95 16.80
CA SER A 177 1.72 2.02 15.38
C SER A 177 0.22 2.23 15.16
N VAL A 178 -0.19 3.48 14.92
CA VAL A 178 -1.57 3.86 14.62
C VAL A 178 -1.71 4.13 13.13
N HIS A 179 -2.53 3.32 12.46
CA HIS A 179 -2.81 3.48 11.03
C HIS A 179 -4.12 4.26 10.83
N LEU A 180 -4.03 5.58 10.83
CA LEU A 180 -5.11 6.47 10.36
C LEU A 180 -4.96 6.71 8.84
N PRO A 181 -6.05 6.95 8.11
CA PRO A 181 -5.97 7.15 6.67
C PRO A 181 -5.33 8.50 6.33
N ALA A 182 -4.56 8.58 5.25
CA ALA A 182 -3.94 9.83 4.77
C ALA A 182 -4.96 10.91 4.38
N LYS A 183 -6.18 10.49 4.02
CA LYS A 183 -7.30 11.36 3.70
C LYS A 183 -8.61 10.82 4.26
N PHE A 184 -9.52 11.71 4.60
CA PHE A 184 -10.87 11.39 5.02
C PHE A 184 -11.88 12.33 4.34
N GLU A 185 -12.88 11.76 3.65
CA GLU A 185 -13.85 12.49 2.81
C GLU A 185 -13.19 13.53 1.86
N GLY A 186 -11.98 13.24 1.38
CA GLY A 186 -11.22 14.10 0.46
C GLY A 186 -10.21 15.05 1.13
N PHE A 187 -10.28 15.22 2.45
CA PHE A 187 -9.39 16.12 3.21
C PHE A 187 -8.18 15.37 3.76
N PRO A 188 -6.97 15.95 3.73
CA PRO A 188 -5.78 15.38 4.35
C PRO A 188 -5.96 15.21 5.87
N VAL A 189 -5.35 14.17 6.41
CA VAL A 189 -5.31 13.88 7.84
C VAL A 189 -3.86 13.91 8.31
N PHE A 190 -3.60 14.64 9.38
CA PHE A 190 -2.30 14.69 10.05
C PHE A 190 -2.41 14.19 11.49
N ILE A 191 -1.33 13.58 11.97
CA ILE A 191 -1.20 13.07 13.35
C ILE A 191 -0.21 13.95 14.11
N SER A 192 -0.56 14.35 15.33
CA SER A 192 0.38 14.94 16.28
C SER A 192 0.43 14.08 17.54
N TYR A 193 1.64 13.79 17.99
CA TYR A 193 1.92 13.15 19.27
C TYR A 193 2.27 14.17 20.37
N GLU A 194 2.28 15.46 20.01
CA GLU A 194 2.51 16.53 20.97
C GLU A 194 1.25 16.76 21.81
N VAL A 195 1.46 17.15 23.07
CA VAL A 195 0.35 17.54 23.94
C VAL A 195 -0.23 18.85 23.41
N PHE A 196 -1.52 18.84 23.06
CA PHE A 196 -2.21 20.06 22.64
C PHE A 196 -2.20 21.07 23.80
N GLN A 197 -1.36 22.11 23.70
CA GLN A 197 -1.33 23.22 24.64
C GLN A 197 -2.16 24.37 24.06
N LEU A 198 -3.27 24.71 24.72
CA LEU A 198 -4.02 25.93 24.43
C LEU A 198 -3.18 27.12 24.92
N GLY A 199 -2.64 27.90 23.98
CA GLY A 199 -2.07 29.23 24.22
C GLY A 199 -3.14 30.30 24.33
#